data_AF-A0A972DXK2-F1
#
_entry.id   AF-A0A972DXK2-F1
#
_cell.length_a   1.000
_cell.length_b   1.000
_cell.length_c   1.000
_cell.angle_alpha   90.00
_cell.angle_beta   90.00
_cell.angle_gamma   90.00
#
_symmetry.space_group_name_H-M   'P 1'
#
loop_
_entity.id
_entity.type
_entity.pdbx_description
1 polymer ?
#
loop_
_entity_poly.entity_id
_entity_poly.type
_entity_poly.pdbx_seq_one_letter_code
_entity_poly.pdbx_strand_id
1 'polypeptide(L)'
;MTTRALRPCWLNCYGAEDRSFLSDGELLAIDAMEDAIAPLDEQTTRIRQVITGFEACYHEADKEAQFIIGAICAGHCPQRSNERPAQRRRDLENARDILAAWCVDPSGKSADREIGGVRANELLGFLGEPNPLKLWQVARIVDKVRSALEPDRPYRNLVLGVGEYGEPGECTAEAHYRGDLPLLRRTRETMIHDTADGKPSKVSLAYAIDLLMPCVWDFGGSLVTILKAIGGDLHPVRPLACCARNIRLSPLYDRLTTISNALNDFWKGRTAGRDTDPHILASLGTPTPAKRWLAASLDKTIRLHLTLPFNMNLF
;
A
#
# COMPACT_ATOMS: atom_id res chain seq x y z
N MET A 1 -15.08 33.50 -3.41
CA MET A 1 -15.25 32.06 -3.15
C MET A 1 -13.99 31.57 -2.47
N THR A 2 -14.07 31.20 -1.20
CA THR A 2 -12.97 30.53 -0.49
C THR A 2 -12.81 29.13 -1.06
N THR A 3 -11.65 28.83 -1.63
CA THR A 3 -11.28 27.47 -2.06
C THR A 3 -11.26 26.56 -0.85
N ARG A 4 -12.23 25.64 -0.76
CA ARG A 4 -12.24 24.59 0.26
C ARG A 4 -11.06 23.66 0.02
N ALA A 5 -10.21 23.48 1.03
CA ALA A 5 -9.14 22.50 1.00
C ALA A 5 -9.66 21.13 1.43
N LEU A 6 -9.08 20.05 0.90
CA LEU A 6 -9.33 18.69 1.37
C LEU A 6 -8.82 18.57 2.82
N ARG A 7 -9.60 17.96 3.71
CA ARG A 7 -9.15 17.75 5.09
C ARG A 7 -7.95 16.79 5.12
N PRO A 8 -6.95 17.02 5.99
CA PRO A 8 -5.76 16.17 6.07
C PRO A 8 -6.05 14.67 6.23
N CYS A 9 -7.18 14.37 6.86
CA CYS A 9 -7.63 13.01 7.17
C CYS A 9 -8.09 12.20 5.94
N TRP A 10 -8.15 12.82 4.76
CA TRP A 10 -8.45 12.19 3.47
C TRP A 10 -7.24 12.09 2.53
N LEU A 11 -6.07 12.61 2.93
CA LEU A 11 -4.86 12.64 2.09
C LEU A 11 -4.26 11.25 1.83
N ASN A 12 -4.61 10.23 2.62
CA ASN A 12 -4.21 8.84 2.36
C ASN A 12 -4.99 8.21 1.19
N CYS A 13 -6.14 8.79 0.84
CA CYS A 13 -6.95 8.33 -0.28
C CYS A 13 -6.67 9.13 -1.55
N TYR A 14 -6.21 10.39 -1.44
CA TYR A 14 -6.11 11.32 -2.58
C TYR A 14 -4.97 12.31 -2.47
N GLY A 15 -4.48 12.76 -3.62
CA GLY A 15 -3.62 13.94 -3.70
C GLY A 15 -4.40 15.22 -3.33
N ALA A 16 -3.71 16.16 -2.68
CA ALA A 16 -4.31 17.43 -2.22
C ALA A 16 -4.99 18.27 -3.33
N GLU A 17 -4.60 18.03 -4.59
CA GLU A 17 -5.06 18.78 -5.76
C GLU A 17 -6.22 18.12 -6.53
N ASP A 18 -6.72 16.96 -6.09
CA ASP A 18 -7.80 16.27 -6.81
C ASP A 18 -9.16 16.96 -6.59
N ARG A 19 -9.51 17.81 -7.56
CA ARG A 19 -10.74 18.62 -7.54
C ARG A 19 -12.01 17.80 -7.56
N SER A 20 -11.98 16.56 -8.07
CA SER A 20 -13.19 15.73 -8.14
C SER A 20 -13.75 15.39 -6.75
N PHE A 21 -12.86 15.35 -5.74
CA PHE A 21 -13.23 15.03 -4.35
C PHE A 21 -13.68 16.24 -3.53
N LEU A 22 -13.27 17.45 -3.91
CA LEU A 22 -13.83 18.67 -3.30
C LEU A 22 -15.34 18.80 -3.57
N SER A 23 -15.86 18.08 -4.56
CA SER A 23 -17.28 17.96 -4.90
C SER A 23 -17.93 16.63 -4.49
N ASP A 24 -17.23 15.70 -3.82
CA ASP A 24 -17.82 14.44 -3.38
C ASP A 24 -18.82 14.70 -2.25
N GLY A 25 -20.11 14.63 -2.56
CA GLY A 25 -21.20 14.92 -1.63
C GLY A 25 -21.20 14.03 -0.37
N GLU A 26 -20.69 12.80 -0.47
CA GLU A 26 -20.58 11.91 0.68
C GLU A 26 -19.45 12.35 1.61
N LEU A 27 -18.28 12.75 1.07
CA LEU A 27 -17.20 13.33 1.88
C LEU A 27 -17.66 14.63 2.56
N LEU A 28 -18.37 15.49 1.83
CA LEU A 28 -18.91 16.73 2.39
C LEU A 28 -19.88 16.46 3.56
N ALA A 29 -20.69 15.41 3.44
CA ALA A 29 -21.60 15.00 4.51
C ALA A 29 -20.85 14.45 5.73
N ILE A 30 -19.80 13.64 5.53
CA ILE A 30 -18.97 13.11 6.62
C ILE A 30 -18.22 14.25 7.33
N ASP A 31 -17.67 15.19 6.59
CA ASP A 31 -17.02 16.40 7.13
C ASP A 31 -18.01 17.22 7.97
N ALA A 32 -19.27 17.36 7.52
CA ALA A 32 -20.30 18.06 8.30
C ALA A 32 -20.69 17.31 9.58
N MET A 33 -20.62 15.97 9.58
CA MET A 33 -20.80 15.17 10.80
C MET A 33 -19.68 15.44 11.80
N GLU A 34 -18.42 15.60 11.34
CA GLU A 34 -17.29 15.99 12.18
C GLU A 34 -17.52 17.37 12.81
N ASP A 35 -17.91 18.36 12.00
CA ASP A 35 -18.15 19.73 12.46
C ASP A 35 -19.25 19.79 13.54
N ALA A 36 -20.27 18.94 13.42
CA ALA A 36 -21.38 18.87 14.36
C ALA A 36 -21.01 18.28 15.73
N ILE A 37 -19.92 17.52 15.82
CA ILE A 37 -19.43 16.91 17.07
C ILE A 37 -18.16 17.57 17.60
N ALA A 38 -17.67 18.60 16.92
CA ALA A 38 -16.49 19.34 17.34
C ALA A 38 -16.73 20.15 18.64
N PRO A 39 -15.70 20.36 19.49
CA PRO A 39 -14.36 19.80 19.37
C PRO A 39 -14.32 18.30 19.67
N LEU A 40 -13.48 17.57 18.93
CA LEU A 40 -13.27 16.14 19.16
C LEU A 40 -12.47 15.93 20.46
N ASP A 41 -12.84 14.90 21.22
CA ASP A 41 -11.99 14.45 22.33
C ASP A 41 -10.71 13.77 21.81
N GLU A 42 -9.76 13.57 22.73
CA GLU A 42 -8.45 12.98 22.41
C GLU A 42 -8.55 11.56 21.82
N GLN A 43 -9.46 10.74 22.35
CA GLN A 43 -9.61 9.35 21.91
C GLN A 43 -10.25 9.28 20.52
N THR A 44 -11.29 10.07 20.30
CA THR A 44 -11.95 10.22 19.00
C THR A 44 -10.95 10.71 17.94
N THR A 45 -10.09 11.67 18.29
CA THR A 45 -9.00 12.15 17.42
C THR A 45 -8.00 11.03 17.10
N ARG A 46 -7.56 10.25 18.10
CA ARG A 46 -6.65 9.11 17.90
C ARG A 46 -7.24 8.04 17.00
N ILE A 47 -8.51 7.66 17.21
CA ILE A 47 -9.18 6.68 16.33
C ILE A 47 -9.23 7.22 14.90
N ARG A 48 -9.55 8.51 14.71
CA ARG A 48 -9.56 9.12 13.38
C ARG A 48 -8.19 9.11 12.70
N GLN A 49 -7.11 9.32 13.45
CA GLN A 49 -5.73 9.22 12.93
C GLN A 49 -5.40 7.81 12.47
N VAL A 50 -5.83 6.77 13.20
CA VAL A 50 -5.65 5.38 12.76
C VAL A 50 -6.42 5.10 11.46
N ILE A 51 -7.65 5.62 11.33
CA ILE A 51 -8.41 5.53 10.07
C ILE A 51 -7.65 6.18 8.90
N THR A 52 -7.01 7.33 9.13
CA THR A 52 -6.18 8.00 8.10
C THR A 52 -4.96 7.16 7.69
N GLY A 53 -4.44 6.32 8.58
CA GLY A 53 -3.33 5.42 8.28
C GLY A 53 -3.75 4.08 7.67
N PHE A 54 -5.03 3.87 7.37
CA PHE A 54 -5.52 2.59 6.84
C PHE A 54 -5.04 2.37 5.40
N GLU A 55 -4.56 1.15 5.12
CA GLU A 55 -4.11 0.74 3.78
C GLU A 55 -4.75 -0.60 3.38
N ALA A 56 -5.68 -0.59 2.43
CA ALA A 56 -6.34 -1.84 1.98
C ALA A 56 -5.37 -2.86 1.34
N CYS A 57 -4.20 -2.41 0.88
CA CYS A 57 -3.18 -3.29 0.29
C CYS A 57 -2.38 -4.07 1.35
N TYR A 58 -2.55 -3.72 2.63
CA TYR A 58 -1.88 -4.39 3.72
C TYR A 58 -2.32 -5.86 3.82
N HIS A 59 -1.35 -6.78 3.96
CA HIS A 59 -1.61 -8.22 4.03
C HIS A 59 -2.49 -8.68 5.21
N GLU A 60 -2.72 -7.81 6.21
CA GLU A 60 -3.68 -8.02 7.29
C GLU A 60 -4.68 -6.86 7.41
N ALA A 61 -5.05 -6.24 6.27
CA ALA A 61 -5.96 -5.10 6.23
C ALA A 61 -7.32 -5.38 6.89
N ASP A 62 -7.80 -6.63 6.85
CA ASP A 62 -9.04 -7.04 7.51
C ASP A 62 -8.91 -7.01 9.05
N LYS A 63 -7.76 -7.44 9.59
CA LYS A 63 -7.46 -7.37 11.02
C LYS A 63 -7.28 -5.93 11.47
N GLU A 64 -6.63 -5.09 10.65
CA GLU A 64 -6.51 -3.65 10.92
C GLU A 64 -7.89 -2.98 10.94
N ALA A 65 -8.77 -3.29 9.98
CA ALA A 65 -10.13 -2.78 9.99
C ALA A 65 -10.91 -3.24 11.23
N GLN A 66 -10.77 -4.51 11.64
CA GLN A 66 -11.37 -5.03 12.87
C GLN A 66 -10.83 -4.34 14.13
N PHE A 67 -9.53 -4.07 14.18
CA PHE A 67 -8.91 -3.29 15.26
C PHE A 67 -9.53 -1.91 15.38
N ILE A 68 -9.65 -1.19 14.25
CA ILE A 68 -10.27 0.15 14.22
C ILE A 68 -11.74 0.07 14.65
N ILE A 69 -12.49 -0.93 14.18
CA ILE A 69 -13.89 -1.15 14.60
C ILE A 69 -13.99 -1.39 16.11
N GLY A 70 -13.09 -2.20 16.67
CA GLY A 70 -12.99 -2.42 18.11
C GLY A 70 -12.73 -1.13 18.88
N ALA A 71 -11.83 -0.28 18.38
CA ALA A 71 -11.56 1.03 18.96
C ALA A 71 -12.78 1.97 18.90
N ILE A 72 -13.50 2.00 17.78
CA ILE A 72 -14.76 2.75 17.62
C ILE A 72 -15.81 2.24 18.63
N CYS A 73 -15.95 0.93 18.78
CA CYS A 73 -16.89 0.33 19.72
C CYS A 73 -16.59 0.74 21.17
N ALA A 74 -15.32 0.60 21.57
CA ALA A 74 -14.85 0.88 22.92
C ALA A 74 -14.78 2.38 23.25
N GLY A 75 -14.74 3.26 22.23
CA GLY A 75 -14.59 4.70 22.41
C GLY A 75 -13.17 5.12 22.82
N HIS A 76 -12.19 4.22 22.73
CA HIS A 76 -10.79 4.51 22.96
C HIS A 76 -9.91 3.73 22.00
N CYS A 77 -8.75 4.29 21.65
CA CYS A 77 -7.79 3.61 20.77
C CYS A 77 -6.80 2.80 21.64
N PRO A 78 -6.79 1.46 21.55
CA PRO A 78 -5.75 0.68 22.21
C PRO A 78 -4.36 1.03 21.65
N GLN A 79 -3.32 0.73 22.41
CA GLN A 79 -1.95 0.87 21.94
C GLN A 79 -1.73 -0.06 20.74
N ARG A 80 -1.24 0.49 19.62
CA ARG A 80 -0.83 -0.28 18.46
C ARG A 80 0.60 -0.76 18.63
N SER A 81 0.86 -1.98 18.15
CA SER A 81 2.22 -2.40 17.89
C SER A 81 2.69 -1.72 16.60
N ASN A 82 3.90 -1.16 16.63
CA ASN A 82 4.59 -0.71 15.42
C ASN A 82 5.41 -1.86 14.80
N GLU A 83 5.34 -3.06 15.37
CA GLU A 83 6.03 -4.23 14.85
C GLU A 83 5.26 -4.84 13.68
N ARG A 84 6.01 -5.21 12.64
CA ARG A 84 5.46 -5.99 11.54
C ARG A 84 5.12 -7.40 12.01
N PRO A 85 4.10 -8.04 11.41
CA PRO A 85 3.84 -9.45 11.64
C PRO A 85 5.08 -10.30 11.39
N ALA A 86 5.30 -11.30 12.25
CA ALA A 86 6.52 -12.10 12.25
C ALA A 86 6.83 -12.72 10.87
N GLN A 87 5.79 -13.17 10.15
CA GLN A 87 5.97 -13.70 8.80
C GLN A 87 6.47 -12.64 7.83
N ARG A 88 5.84 -11.46 7.79
CA ARG A 88 6.25 -10.38 6.90
C ARG A 88 7.65 -9.88 7.22
N ARG A 89 8.00 -9.77 8.50
CA ARG A 89 9.36 -9.41 8.92
C ARG A 89 10.39 -10.41 8.38
N ARG A 90 10.13 -11.72 8.53
CA ARG A 90 11.01 -12.78 7.97
C ARG A 90 11.14 -12.68 6.46
N ASP A 91 10.03 -12.49 5.74
CA ASP A 91 10.07 -12.36 4.27
C ASP A 91 10.95 -11.18 3.82
N LEU A 92 10.87 -10.04 4.51
CA LEU A 92 11.70 -8.87 4.23
C LEU A 92 13.19 -9.10 4.60
N GLU A 93 13.46 -9.69 5.78
CA GLU A 93 14.82 -10.02 6.20
C GLU A 93 15.47 -11.02 5.22
N ASN A 94 14.72 -12.04 4.80
CA ASN A 94 15.17 -13.00 3.79
C ASN A 94 15.41 -12.31 2.43
N ALA A 95 14.48 -11.46 1.96
CA ALA A 95 14.65 -10.70 0.73
C ALA A 95 15.93 -9.86 0.74
N ARG A 96 16.15 -9.08 1.81
CA ARG A 96 17.35 -8.26 1.96
C ARG A 96 18.60 -9.11 1.91
N ASP A 97 18.65 -10.17 2.72
CA ASP A 97 19.88 -10.97 2.89
C ASP A 97 20.22 -11.77 1.63
N ILE A 98 19.23 -12.40 0.97
CA ILE A 98 19.42 -13.17 -0.26
C ILE A 98 19.92 -12.25 -1.38
N LEU A 99 19.25 -11.12 -1.60
CA LEU A 99 19.57 -10.21 -2.70
C LEU A 99 20.87 -9.44 -2.45
N ALA A 100 21.16 -9.07 -1.19
CA ALA A 100 22.44 -8.46 -0.83
C ALA A 100 23.61 -9.42 -1.03
N ALA A 101 23.45 -10.69 -0.65
CA ALA A 101 24.47 -11.72 -0.90
C ALA A 101 24.74 -11.89 -2.40
N TRP A 102 23.67 -11.95 -3.22
CA TRP A 102 23.81 -12.04 -4.68
C TRP A 102 24.51 -10.82 -5.28
N CYS A 103 24.30 -9.61 -4.74
CA CYS A 103 25.02 -8.43 -5.22
C CYS A 103 26.54 -8.47 -4.95
N VAL A 104 26.97 -9.22 -3.93
CA VAL A 104 28.40 -9.36 -3.56
C VAL A 104 29.04 -10.54 -4.30
N ASP A 105 28.36 -11.68 -4.33
CA ASP A 105 28.81 -12.89 -5.02
C ASP A 105 27.63 -13.55 -5.76
N PRO A 106 27.40 -13.18 -7.03
CA PRO A 106 26.34 -13.76 -7.86
C PRO A 106 26.52 -15.28 -8.11
N SER A 107 27.74 -15.80 -7.91
CA SER A 107 28.06 -17.22 -8.09
C SER A 107 27.87 -18.04 -6.81
N GLY A 108 27.67 -17.37 -5.68
CA GLY A 108 27.53 -17.97 -4.38
C GLY A 108 26.25 -18.81 -4.26
N LYS A 109 26.32 -19.87 -3.45
CA LYS A 109 25.12 -20.62 -3.06
C LYS A 109 24.35 -19.81 -2.04
N SER A 110 23.05 -19.64 -2.27
CA SER A 110 22.19 -19.05 -1.25
C SER A 110 21.93 -20.05 -0.12
N ALA A 111 21.76 -19.53 1.10
CA ALA A 111 21.23 -20.29 2.21
C ALA A 111 19.82 -20.84 1.89
N ASP A 112 19.44 -21.92 2.58
CA ASP A 112 18.10 -22.53 2.50
C ASP A 112 17.06 -21.60 3.16
N ARG A 113 16.61 -20.62 2.38
CA ARG A 113 15.65 -19.59 2.78
C ARG A 113 14.60 -19.45 1.70
N GLU A 114 13.43 -18.96 2.09
CA GLU A 114 12.32 -18.70 1.17
C GLU A 114 11.67 -17.34 1.44
N ILE A 115 10.98 -16.82 0.41
CA ILE A 115 10.20 -15.59 0.47
C ILE A 115 8.85 -15.90 -0.16
N GLY A 116 7.77 -15.80 0.61
CA GLY A 116 6.42 -16.09 0.09
C GLY A 116 6.28 -17.48 -0.55
N GLY A 117 6.99 -18.48 -0.01
CA GLY A 117 6.98 -19.86 -0.50
C GLY A 117 7.91 -20.14 -1.70
N VAL A 118 8.69 -19.17 -2.17
CA VAL A 118 9.68 -19.36 -3.25
C VAL A 118 11.07 -19.48 -2.66
N ARG A 119 11.80 -20.53 -3.02
CA ARG A 119 13.16 -20.78 -2.52
C ARG A 119 14.16 -19.78 -3.08
N ALA A 120 15.18 -19.45 -2.30
CA ALA A 120 16.19 -18.48 -2.67
C ALA A 120 16.91 -18.80 -4.01
N ASN A 121 17.28 -20.06 -4.24
CA ASN A 121 17.94 -20.47 -5.49
C ASN A 121 17.02 -20.30 -6.71
N GLU A 122 15.71 -20.51 -6.54
CA GLU A 122 14.73 -20.27 -7.60
C GLU A 122 14.58 -18.77 -7.87
N LEU A 123 14.48 -17.95 -6.82
CA LEU A 123 14.42 -16.49 -6.93
C LEU A 123 15.63 -15.90 -7.65
N LEU A 124 16.84 -16.32 -7.28
CA LEU A 124 18.08 -15.87 -7.90
C LEU A 124 18.20 -16.38 -9.34
N GLY A 125 17.66 -17.56 -9.66
CA GLY A 125 17.59 -18.08 -11.01
C GLY A 125 16.84 -17.16 -11.98
N PHE A 126 15.88 -16.36 -11.50
CA PHE A 126 15.17 -15.39 -12.34
C PHE A 126 16.04 -14.24 -12.84
N LEU A 127 17.15 -13.94 -12.15
CA LEU A 127 18.05 -12.84 -12.52
C LEU A 127 18.94 -13.18 -13.71
N GLY A 128 19.22 -14.46 -13.96
CA GLY A 128 20.16 -14.91 -14.99
C GLY A 128 21.60 -14.39 -14.77
N GLU A 129 22.38 -14.31 -15.85
CA GLU A 129 23.79 -13.87 -15.77
C GLU A 129 23.92 -12.43 -15.23
N PRO A 130 24.82 -12.19 -14.25
CA PRO A 130 25.01 -10.87 -13.65
C PRO A 130 25.66 -9.90 -14.64
N ASN A 131 25.25 -8.63 -14.55
CA ASN A 131 25.91 -7.53 -15.25
C ASN A 131 25.74 -6.23 -14.43
N PRO A 132 26.46 -5.14 -14.77
CA PRO A 132 26.40 -3.90 -13.99
C PRO A 132 24.98 -3.33 -13.80
N LEU A 133 24.12 -3.43 -14.82
CA LEU A 133 22.75 -2.95 -14.73
C LEU A 133 21.91 -3.78 -13.74
N LYS A 134 21.99 -5.12 -13.83
CA LYS A 134 21.23 -6.00 -12.94
C LYS A 134 21.67 -5.87 -11.48
N LEU A 135 22.99 -5.80 -11.24
CA LEU A 135 23.54 -5.56 -9.90
C LEU A 135 23.01 -4.25 -9.31
N TRP A 136 23.02 -3.18 -10.11
CA TRP A 136 22.49 -1.89 -9.69
C TRP A 136 20.98 -1.94 -9.40
N GLN A 137 20.20 -2.60 -10.26
CA GLN A 137 18.75 -2.76 -10.06
C GLN A 137 18.40 -3.56 -8.80
N VAL A 138 19.09 -4.69 -8.57
CA VAL A 138 18.88 -5.51 -7.37
C VAL A 138 19.32 -4.76 -6.11
N ALA A 139 20.40 -3.98 -6.16
CA ALA A 139 20.79 -3.13 -5.05
C ALA A 139 19.71 -2.11 -4.66
N ARG A 140 18.93 -1.58 -5.63
CA ARG A 140 17.79 -0.70 -5.33
C ARG A 140 16.64 -1.43 -4.63
N ILE A 141 16.38 -2.70 -4.96
CA ILE A 141 15.44 -3.53 -4.21
C ILE A 141 15.93 -3.75 -2.78
N VAL A 142 17.22 -4.05 -2.61
CA VAL A 142 17.83 -4.21 -1.26
C VAL A 142 17.67 -2.93 -0.45
N ASP A 143 17.93 -1.76 -1.04
CA ASP A 143 17.75 -0.47 -0.37
C ASP A 143 16.28 -0.23 0.02
N LYS A 144 15.33 -0.57 -0.85
CA LYS A 144 13.88 -0.48 -0.57
C LYS A 144 13.43 -1.39 0.57
N VAL A 145 13.90 -2.64 0.58
CA VAL A 145 13.58 -3.59 1.67
C VAL A 145 14.27 -3.17 2.96
N ARG A 146 15.50 -2.64 2.87
CA ARG A 146 16.23 -2.13 4.03
C ARG A 146 15.51 -0.93 4.65
N SER A 147 15.03 0.04 3.88
CA SER A 147 14.30 1.20 4.43
C SER A 147 13.06 0.80 5.20
N ALA A 148 12.42 -0.29 4.80
CA ALA A 148 11.34 -0.88 5.56
C ALA A 148 11.82 -1.39 6.93
N LEU A 149 12.87 -2.19 6.94
CA LEU A 149 13.41 -2.82 8.16
C LEU A 149 14.12 -1.81 9.09
N GLU A 150 14.70 -0.77 8.52
CA GLU A 150 15.57 0.23 9.14
C GLU A 150 15.06 1.65 8.78
N PRO A 151 14.07 2.20 9.52
CA PRO A 151 13.43 3.47 9.18
C PRO A 151 14.36 4.69 9.14
N ASP A 152 15.53 4.60 9.76
CA ASP A 152 16.60 5.61 9.73
C ASP A 152 17.36 5.64 8.40
N ARG A 153 17.08 4.70 7.49
CA ARG A 153 17.72 4.57 6.18
C ARG A 153 16.70 4.69 5.06
N PRO A 154 16.27 5.92 4.71
CA PRO A 154 15.23 6.12 3.73
C PRO A 154 15.67 5.67 2.33
N TYR A 155 14.76 5.00 1.63
CA TYR A 155 14.91 4.67 0.23
C TYR A 155 14.75 5.93 -0.63
N ARG A 156 15.48 5.98 -1.75
CA ARG A 156 15.36 7.05 -2.74
C ARG A 156 14.68 6.50 -3.98
N ASN A 157 13.50 7.03 -4.26
CA ASN A 157 12.70 6.61 -5.39
C ASN A 157 13.42 6.90 -6.73
N LEU A 158 13.22 6.00 -7.68
CA LEU A 158 13.81 6.06 -9.01
C LEU A 158 12.98 6.93 -9.96
N VAL A 159 11.67 7.01 -9.76
CA VAL A 159 10.74 7.80 -10.60
C VAL A 159 9.89 8.72 -9.74
N LEU A 160 9.39 8.25 -8.61
CA LEU A 160 8.51 9.05 -7.78
C LEU A 160 9.26 10.24 -7.17
N GLY A 161 8.86 11.46 -7.53
CA GLY A 161 9.36 12.71 -6.93
C GLY A 161 8.81 12.99 -5.53
N VAL A 162 8.18 11.99 -4.93
CA VAL A 162 7.55 12.03 -3.61
C VAL A 162 8.10 10.89 -2.76
N GLY A 163 8.11 11.03 -1.44
CA GLY A 163 8.39 9.96 -0.48
C GLY A 163 7.28 8.91 -0.44
N GLU A 164 7.42 7.93 0.47
CA GLU A 164 6.54 6.76 0.52
C GLU A 164 5.05 7.10 0.73
N TYR A 165 4.76 8.22 1.40
CA TYR A 165 3.40 8.69 1.68
C TYR A 165 3.03 9.99 0.95
N GLY A 166 3.69 10.28 -0.19
CA GLY A 166 3.38 11.45 -1.01
C GLY A 166 4.06 12.74 -0.59
N GLU A 167 4.90 12.70 0.44
CA GLU A 167 5.67 13.87 0.93
C GLU A 167 6.67 14.33 -0.14
N PRO A 168 6.97 15.63 -0.30
CA PRO A 168 7.93 16.08 -1.32
C PRO A 168 9.31 15.43 -1.12
N GLY A 169 9.91 14.92 -2.21
CA GLY A 169 11.28 14.42 -2.16
C GLY A 169 12.29 15.53 -1.91
N GLU A 170 13.37 15.22 -1.19
CA GLU A 170 14.46 16.19 -0.90
C GLU A 170 15.24 16.63 -2.16
N CYS A 171 15.28 15.78 -3.18
CA CYS A 171 15.88 16.08 -4.48
C CYS A 171 15.30 15.17 -5.58
N THR A 172 15.57 15.49 -6.84
CA THR A 172 15.20 14.61 -7.96
C THR A 172 16.07 13.35 -7.98
N ALA A 173 15.53 12.24 -8.52
CA ALA A 173 16.29 11.01 -8.67
C ALA A 173 17.55 11.20 -9.55
N GLU A 174 17.51 12.08 -10.56
CA GLU A 174 18.65 12.42 -11.41
C GLU A 174 19.78 13.11 -10.62
N ALA A 175 19.42 13.99 -9.68
CA ALA A 175 20.39 14.66 -8.84
C ALA A 175 21.06 13.65 -7.88
N HIS A 176 20.26 12.76 -7.28
CA HIS A 176 20.75 11.73 -6.36
C HIS A 176 21.64 10.70 -7.07
N TYR A 177 21.19 10.16 -8.20
CA TYR A 177 21.87 9.13 -8.98
C TYR A 177 22.74 9.70 -10.12
N ARG A 178 23.34 10.88 -9.93
CA ARG A 178 24.11 11.56 -10.99
C ARG A 178 25.25 10.71 -11.58
N GLY A 179 25.85 9.84 -10.77
CA GLY A 179 26.91 8.92 -11.19
C GLY A 179 26.41 7.70 -11.98
N ASP A 180 25.12 7.38 -11.85
CA ASP A 180 24.49 6.18 -12.40
C ASP A 180 23.38 6.52 -13.40
N LEU A 181 23.36 7.73 -13.96
CA LEU A 181 22.31 8.19 -14.89
C LEU A 181 22.04 7.21 -16.04
N PRO A 182 23.04 6.58 -16.69
CA PRO A 182 22.78 5.57 -17.71
C PRO A 182 21.99 4.36 -17.18
N LEU A 183 22.28 3.90 -15.95
CA LEU A 183 21.60 2.76 -15.33
C LEU A 183 20.18 3.13 -14.91
N LEU A 184 19.99 4.32 -14.34
CA LEU A 184 18.68 4.88 -14.00
C LEU A 184 17.79 4.99 -15.25
N ARG A 185 18.30 5.60 -16.33
CA ARG A 185 17.55 5.76 -17.59
C ARG A 185 17.12 4.42 -18.16
N ARG A 186 18.05 3.46 -18.29
CA ARG A 186 17.71 2.11 -18.78
C ARG A 186 16.65 1.44 -17.91
N THR A 187 16.73 1.57 -16.59
CA THR A 187 15.74 0.99 -15.66
C THR A 187 14.36 1.65 -15.79
N ARG A 188 14.29 2.94 -16.09
CA ARG A 188 13.03 3.65 -16.37
C ARG A 188 12.45 3.30 -17.74
N GLU A 189 13.30 3.03 -18.72
CA GLU A 189 12.89 2.67 -20.09
C GLU A 189 12.50 1.19 -20.21
N THR A 190 12.94 0.32 -19.28
CA THR A 190 12.53 -1.09 -19.25
C THR A 190 11.05 -1.21 -18.88
N MET A 191 10.27 -1.74 -19.82
CA MET A 191 8.82 -1.83 -19.72
C MET A 191 8.33 -3.24 -19.38
N ILE A 192 7.62 -3.37 -18.26
CA ILE A 192 6.89 -4.59 -17.90
C ILE A 192 5.50 -4.53 -18.53
N HIS A 193 5.18 -5.52 -19.35
CA HIS A 193 3.91 -5.67 -20.07
C HIS A 193 2.91 -6.44 -19.22
N ASP A 194 2.29 -5.72 -18.30
CA ASP A 194 1.42 -6.25 -17.25
C ASP A 194 -0.09 -6.10 -17.59
N THR A 195 -0.97 -6.47 -16.66
CA THR A 195 -2.39 -6.10 -16.69
C THR A 195 -2.79 -5.30 -15.45
N ALA A 196 -3.69 -4.33 -15.63
CA ALA A 196 -4.33 -3.58 -14.55
C ALA A 196 -5.84 -3.83 -14.62
N ASP A 197 -6.40 -4.45 -13.58
CA ASP A 197 -7.81 -4.86 -13.48
C ASP A 197 -8.28 -5.66 -14.71
N GLY A 198 -7.42 -6.58 -15.16
CA GLY A 198 -7.66 -7.44 -16.33
C GLY A 198 -7.48 -6.76 -17.69
N LYS A 199 -7.11 -5.48 -17.73
CA LYS A 199 -6.83 -4.76 -18.99
C LYS A 199 -5.34 -4.70 -19.26
N PRO A 200 -4.89 -4.80 -20.52
CA PRO A 200 -3.49 -4.58 -20.87
C PRO A 200 -2.98 -3.26 -20.32
N SER A 201 -1.81 -3.30 -19.69
CA SER A 201 -1.19 -2.14 -19.06
C SER A 201 0.32 -2.27 -19.21
N LYS A 202 1.04 -1.21 -18.83
CA LYS A 202 2.50 -1.25 -18.74
C LYS A 202 2.96 -0.48 -17.52
N VAL A 203 4.07 -0.89 -16.96
CA VAL A 203 4.74 -0.21 -15.84
C VAL A 203 6.25 -0.28 -16.06
N SER A 204 6.96 0.83 -15.83
CA SER A 204 8.42 0.77 -15.94
C SER A 204 8.99 -0.03 -14.77
N LEU A 205 10.13 -0.70 -14.99
CA LEU A 205 10.80 -1.45 -13.94
C LEU A 205 11.17 -0.55 -12.76
N ALA A 206 11.63 0.68 -13.03
CA ALA A 206 11.91 1.66 -11.99
C ALA A 206 10.69 1.94 -11.09
N TYR A 207 9.50 2.08 -11.69
CA TYR A 207 8.26 2.29 -10.96
C TYR A 207 7.81 1.05 -10.19
N ALA A 208 7.97 -0.14 -10.76
CA ALA A 208 7.68 -1.39 -10.06
C ALA A 208 8.56 -1.57 -8.82
N ILE A 209 9.84 -1.15 -8.88
CA ILE A 209 10.74 -1.13 -7.70
C ILE A 209 10.26 -0.10 -6.67
N ASP A 210 9.93 1.13 -7.09
CA ASP A 210 9.41 2.18 -6.19
C ASP A 210 8.14 1.70 -5.45
N LEU A 211 7.28 0.97 -6.16
CA LEU A 211 6.01 0.42 -5.66
C LEU A 211 6.13 -0.94 -4.96
N LEU A 212 7.33 -1.51 -4.80
CA LEU A 212 7.54 -2.73 -4.01
C LEU A 212 7.41 -2.40 -2.53
N MET A 213 6.17 -2.19 -2.09
CA MET A 213 5.87 -1.76 -0.75
C MET A 213 5.81 -2.97 0.21
N PRO A 214 6.44 -2.88 1.39
CA PRO A 214 6.46 -3.96 2.38
C PRO A 214 5.08 -4.37 2.90
N CYS A 215 4.07 -3.51 2.76
CA CYS A 215 2.70 -3.78 3.21
C CYS A 215 1.94 -4.70 2.25
N VAL A 216 2.30 -4.74 0.96
CA VAL A 216 1.56 -5.40 -0.12
C VAL A 216 1.25 -6.87 0.19
N TRP A 217 -0.02 -7.25 0.05
CA TRP A 217 -0.49 -8.62 0.28
C TRP A 217 0.31 -9.69 -0.49
N ASP A 218 0.64 -9.45 -1.77
CA ASP A 218 1.49 -10.34 -2.60
C ASP A 218 2.92 -9.83 -2.77
N PHE A 219 3.61 -9.57 -1.65
CA PHE A 219 5.02 -9.13 -1.70
C PHE A 219 5.92 -10.15 -2.42
N GLY A 220 5.74 -11.44 -2.15
CA GLY A 220 6.51 -12.50 -2.82
C GLY A 220 6.29 -12.53 -4.33
N GLY A 221 5.04 -12.52 -4.80
CA GLY A 221 4.73 -12.49 -6.23
C GLY A 221 5.17 -11.20 -6.93
N SER A 222 5.06 -10.06 -6.26
CA SER A 222 5.57 -8.78 -6.76
C SER A 222 7.09 -8.79 -6.89
N LEU A 223 7.81 -9.31 -5.89
CA LEU A 223 9.26 -9.47 -5.93
C LEU A 223 9.67 -10.38 -7.09
N VAL A 224 9.03 -11.55 -7.24
CA VAL A 224 9.30 -12.48 -8.36
C VAL A 224 9.13 -11.78 -9.71
N THR A 225 8.06 -11.01 -9.88
CA THR A 225 7.80 -10.26 -11.12
C THR A 225 8.91 -9.27 -11.43
N ILE A 226 9.39 -8.52 -10.43
CA ILE A 226 10.46 -7.54 -10.59
C ILE A 226 11.79 -8.24 -10.90
N LEU A 227 12.13 -9.33 -10.22
CA LEU A 227 13.37 -10.08 -10.46
C LEU A 227 13.40 -10.70 -11.86
N LYS A 228 12.26 -11.23 -12.34
CA LYS A 228 12.11 -11.71 -13.72
C LYS A 228 12.29 -10.59 -14.74
N ALA A 229 11.72 -9.42 -14.50
CA ALA A 229 11.91 -8.26 -15.36
C ALA A 229 13.36 -7.79 -15.42
N ILE A 230 14.10 -7.84 -14.30
CA ILE A 230 15.55 -7.61 -14.25
C ILE A 230 16.30 -8.67 -15.07
N GLY A 231 15.86 -9.93 -14.99
CA GLY A 231 16.37 -11.04 -15.79
C GLY A 231 16.10 -10.94 -17.29
N GLY A 232 15.13 -10.13 -17.69
CA GLY A 232 14.72 -9.89 -19.08
C GLY A 232 13.35 -10.45 -19.46
N ASP A 233 12.64 -11.13 -18.55
CA ASP A 233 11.26 -11.55 -18.74
C ASP A 233 10.30 -10.41 -18.37
N LEU A 234 9.81 -9.72 -19.40
CA LEU A 234 8.97 -8.53 -19.28
C LEU A 234 7.46 -8.82 -19.33
N HIS A 235 7.06 -10.11 -19.37
CA HIS A 235 5.65 -10.53 -19.52
C HIS A 235 5.23 -11.40 -18.34
N PRO A 236 4.89 -10.78 -17.19
CA PRO A 236 4.59 -11.53 -16.00
C PRO A 236 3.35 -12.41 -16.18
N VAL A 237 3.43 -13.64 -15.69
CA VAL A 237 2.32 -14.61 -15.74
C VAL A 237 1.15 -14.17 -14.86
N ARG A 238 1.45 -13.47 -13.75
CA ARG A 238 0.47 -12.92 -12.82
C ARG A 238 0.55 -11.39 -12.82
N PRO A 239 -0.57 -10.68 -12.65
CA PRO A 239 -0.54 -9.23 -12.65
C PRO A 239 0.31 -8.68 -11.49
N LEU A 240 1.03 -7.58 -11.72
CA LEU A 240 1.75 -6.89 -10.64
C LEU A 240 0.73 -6.29 -9.66
N ALA A 241 0.67 -6.82 -8.44
CA ALA A 241 -0.23 -6.37 -7.39
C ALA A 241 0.52 -5.48 -6.40
N CYS A 242 0.50 -4.17 -6.62
CA CYS A 242 1.20 -3.21 -5.77
C CYS A 242 0.27 -2.08 -5.32
N CYS A 243 0.14 -1.90 -4.01
CA CYS A 243 -0.76 -0.93 -3.39
C CYS A 243 -2.21 -1.08 -3.91
N ALA A 244 -2.78 -0.02 -4.49
CA ALA A 244 -4.12 -0.04 -5.07
C ALA A 244 -4.17 -0.71 -6.46
N ARG A 245 -3.02 -0.92 -7.12
CA ARG A 245 -2.99 -1.60 -8.43
C ARG A 245 -3.40 -3.06 -8.26
N ASN A 246 -4.39 -3.50 -9.03
CA ASN A 246 -4.93 -4.85 -8.98
C ASN A 246 -5.44 -5.24 -7.58
N ILE A 247 -5.94 -4.28 -6.78
CA ILE A 247 -6.44 -4.53 -5.42
C ILE A 247 -7.57 -5.57 -5.40
N ARG A 248 -8.32 -5.71 -6.50
CA ARG A 248 -9.37 -6.72 -6.70
C ARG A 248 -8.84 -8.16 -6.68
N LEU A 249 -7.55 -8.37 -6.91
CA LEU A 249 -6.92 -9.69 -6.79
C LEU A 249 -6.53 -10.01 -5.34
N SER A 250 -6.61 -9.04 -4.43
CA SER A 250 -6.32 -9.27 -3.02
C SER A 250 -7.29 -10.32 -2.46
N PRO A 251 -6.80 -11.33 -1.71
CA PRO A 251 -7.67 -12.27 -1.03
C PRO A 251 -8.56 -11.61 0.04
N LEU A 252 -8.26 -10.35 0.40
CA LEU A 252 -9.03 -9.57 1.36
C LEU A 252 -10.07 -8.64 0.72
N TYR A 253 -10.16 -8.57 -0.62
CA TYR A 253 -11.04 -7.62 -1.31
C TYR A 253 -12.51 -7.76 -0.89
N ASP A 254 -13.05 -8.98 -0.99
CA ASP A 254 -14.45 -9.26 -0.62
C ASP A 254 -14.68 -9.05 0.87
N ARG A 255 -13.71 -9.43 1.71
CA ARG A 255 -13.81 -9.23 3.16
C ARG A 255 -13.89 -7.75 3.52
N LEU A 256 -13.01 -6.92 2.95
CA LEU A 256 -13.01 -5.47 3.17
C LEU A 256 -14.30 -4.82 2.62
N THR A 257 -14.81 -5.31 1.50
CA THR A 257 -16.11 -4.87 0.95
C THR A 257 -17.25 -5.16 1.94
N THR A 258 -17.31 -6.38 2.48
CA THR A 258 -18.32 -6.76 3.49
C THR A 258 -18.20 -5.92 4.77
N ILE A 259 -16.97 -5.61 5.20
CA ILE A 259 -16.73 -4.72 6.35
C ILE A 259 -17.27 -3.31 6.07
N SER A 260 -16.93 -2.75 4.91
CA SER A 260 -17.42 -1.43 4.49
C SER A 260 -18.95 -1.39 4.41
N ASN A 261 -19.59 -2.40 3.83
CA ASN A 261 -21.05 -2.48 3.75
C ASN A 261 -21.70 -2.46 5.15
N ALA A 262 -21.16 -3.23 6.10
CA ALA A 262 -21.63 -3.23 7.48
C ALA A 262 -21.49 -1.84 8.13
N LEU A 263 -20.34 -1.19 7.96
CA LEU A 263 -20.14 0.18 8.44
C LEU A 263 -21.12 1.17 7.79
N ASN A 264 -21.37 1.03 6.48
CA ASN A 264 -22.31 1.87 5.73
C ASN A 264 -23.73 1.76 6.27
N ASP A 265 -24.20 0.53 6.52
CA ASP A 265 -25.52 0.28 7.11
C ASP A 265 -25.62 0.82 8.53
N PHE A 266 -24.57 0.64 9.34
CA PHE A 266 -24.52 1.19 10.70
C PHE A 266 -24.66 2.72 10.71
N TRP A 267 -23.83 3.44 9.95
CA TRP A 267 -23.84 4.90 10.03
C TRP A 267 -25.07 5.52 9.37
N LYS A 268 -25.67 4.86 8.37
CA LYS A 268 -26.94 5.28 7.75
C LYS A 268 -28.19 4.83 8.54
N GLY A 269 -28.05 3.97 9.54
CA GLY A 269 -29.17 3.43 10.31
C GLY A 269 -30.07 2.50 9.49
N ARG A 270 -29.50 1.77 8.53
CA ARG A 270 -30.23 0.78 7.71
C ARG A 270 -30.22 -0.59 8.39
N THR A 271 -31.21 -1.40 8.07
CA THR A 271 -31.20 -2.83 8.41
C THR A 271 -30.12 -3.56 7.63
N ALA A 272 -29.46 -4.52 8.28
CA ALA A 272 -28.39 -5.34 7.68
C ALA A 272 -28.79 -5.91 6.31
N GLY A 273 -28.06 -5.54 5.27
CA GLY A 273 -28.17 -6.16 3.94
C GLY A 273 -27.60 -7.59 3.89
N ARG A 274 -27.83 -8.31 2.79
CA ARG A 274 -27.29 -9.67 2.57
C ARG A 274 -25.75 -9.72 2.57
N ASP A 275 -25.11 -8.64 2.17
CA ASP A 275 -23.65 -8.55 2.02
C ASP A 275 -22.99 -7.78 3.18
N THR A 276 -23.56 -7.88 4.38
CA THR A 276 -23.02 -7.27 5.60
C THR A 276 -22.56 -8.32 6.59
N ASP A 277 -21.56 -7.97 7.39
CA ASP A 277 -21.15 -8.79 8.52
C ASP A 277 -22.02 -8.44 9.75
N PRO A 278 -22.93 -9.33 10.18
CA PRO A 278 -23.80 -9.07 11.32
C PRO A 278 -23.02 -8.97 12.64
N HIS A 279 -21.85 -9.60 12.75
CA HIS A 279 -21.01 -9.49 13.93
C HIS A 279 -20.44 -8.07 14.08
N ILE A 280 -20.03 -7.44 12.98
CA ILE A 280 -19.54 -6.05 12.99
C ILE A 280 -20.65 -5.10 13.44
N LEU A 281 -21.86 -5.26 12.89
CA LEU A 281 -23.02 -4.46 13.29
C LEU A 281 -23.34 -4.63 14.78
N ALA A 282 -23.36 -5.88 15.27
CA ALA A 282 -23.59 -6.18 16.67
C ALA A 282 -22.49 -5.59 17.57
N SER A 283 -21.23 -5.67 17.16
CA SER A 283 -20.09 -5.12 17.90
C SER A 283 -20.14 -3.60 18.00
N LEU A 284 -20.60 -2.87 16.99
CA LEU A 284 -20.66 -1.40 17.04
C LEU A 284 -21.67 -0.88 18.08
N GLY A 285 -22.71 -1.66 18.38
CA GLY A 285 -23.70 -1.40 19.43
C GLY A 285 -24.61 -0.22 19.11
N THR A 286 -25.01 0.54 20.13
CA THR A 286 -25.89 1.71 19.94
C THR A 286 -25.16 2.84 19.20
N PRO A 287 -25.74 3.40 18.14
CA PRO A 287 -25.12 4.50 17.40
C PRO A 287 -25.12 5.79 18.22
N THR A 288 -23.93 6.34 18.46
CA THR A 288 -23.72 7.71 18.95
C THR A 288 -23.25 8.60 17.80
N PRO A 289 -23.33 9.94 17.91
CA PRO A 289 -22.82 10.84 16.86
C PRO A 289 -21.36 10.55 16.48
N ALA A 290 -20.47 10.39 17.47
CA ALA A 290 -19.06 10.05 17.24
C ALA A 290 -18.88 8.68 16.58
N LYS A 291 -19.59 7.63 17.04
CA LYS A 291 -19.51 6.29 16.42
C LYS A 291 -19.98 6.31 14.97
N ARG A 292 -21.07 7.01 14.66
CA ARG A 292 -21.58 7.13 13.28
C ARG A 292 -20.57 7.84 12.39
N TRP A 293 -19.97 8.94 12.87
CA TRP A 293 -18.96 9.67 12.10
C TRP A 293 -17.69 8.84 11.86
N LEU A 294 -17.16 8.17 12.88
CA LEU A 294 -15.98 7.30 12.73
C LEU A 294 -16.26 6.10 11.82
N ALA A 295 -17.44 5.48 11.95
CA ALA A 295 -17.85 4.38 11.06
C ALA A 295 -18.02 4.84 9.61
N ALA A 296 -18.62 6.02 9.38
CA ALA A 296 -18.72 6.62 8.05
C ALA A 296 -17.34 6.94 7.47
N SER A 297 -16.43 7.44 8.30
CA SER A 297 -15.05 7.73 7.91
C SER A 297 -14.31 6.47 7.47
N LEU A 298 -14.34 5.40 8.27
CA LEU A 298 -13.69 4.13 7.94
C LEU A 298 -14.31 3.45 6.72
N ASP A 299 -15.64 3.40 6.63
CA ASP A 299 -16.37 2.89 5.46
C ASP A 299 -15.89 3.57 4.18
N LYS A 300 -15.91 4.91 4.19
CA LYS A 300 -15.50 5.70 3.04
C LYS A 300 -14.05 5.44 2.69
N THR A 301 -13.13 5.47 3.65
CA THR A 301 -11.71 5.15 3.43
C THR A 301 -11.54 3.78 2.78
N ILE A 302 -12.18 2.73 3.30
CA ILE A 302 -12.10 1.38 2.71
C ILE A 302 -12.58 1.40 1.26
N ARG A 303 -13.77 1.96 0.98
CA ARG A 303 -14.30 2.01 -0.40
C ARG A 303 -13.40 2.77 -1.34
N LEU A 304 -12.83 3.89 -0.90
CA LEU A 304 -11.91 4.66 -1.73
C LEU A 304 -10.69 3.80 -2.05
N HIS A 305 -10.05 3.15 -1.07
CA HIS A 305 -8.91 2.26 -1.35
C HIS A 305 -9.24 1.07 -2.27
N LEU A 306 -10.47 0.54 -2.24
CA LEU A 306 -10.90 -0.57 -3.09
C LEU A 306 -11.38 -0.15 -4.49
N THR A 307 -11.71 1.12 -4.69
CA THR A 307 -12.27 1.64 -5.95
C THR A 307 -11.40 2.67 -6.63
N LEU A 308 -10.39 3.19 -5.91
CA LEU A 308 -9.42 4.14 -6.40
C LEU A 308 -8.84 3.61 -7.69
N PRO A 309 -9.16 4.23 -8.83
CA PRO A 309 -8.56 3.82 -10.07
C PRO A 309 -7.07 4.12 -9.92
N PHE A 310 -6.25 3.08 -9.86
CA PHE A 310 -4.82 3.22 -10.14
C PHE A 310 -4.64 3.37 -11.66
N ASN A 311 -5.38 4.32 -12.25
CA ASN A 311 -5.30 4.72 -13.64
C ASN A 311 -4.08 5.63 -13.83
N MET A 312 -2.94 5.23 -13.29
CA MET A 312 -1.69 5.75 -13.79
C MET A 312 -1.38 4.95 -15.06
N ASN A 313 -1.93 5.43 -16.18
CA ASN A 313 -1.28 5.21 -17.46
C ASN A 313 0.04 5.97 -17.35
N LEU A 314 1.12 5.26 -17.03
CA LEU A 314 2.44 5.85 -16.78
C LEU A 314 3.19 6.12 -18.10
N PHE A 315 2.45 6.51 -19.15
CA PHE A 315 2.93 6.87 -20.49
C PHE A 315 2.09 7.99 -21.07
#